data_AF-A0A2I4DHJ2-F1
#
_entry.id   AF-A0A2I4DHJ2-F1
#
_cell.length_a   1.000
_cell.length_b   1.000
_cell.length_c   1.000
_cell.angle_alpha   90.00
_cell.angle_beta   90.00
_cell.angle_gamma   90.00
#
_symmetry.space_group_name_H-M   'P 1'
#
loop_
_entity.id
_entity.type
_entity.pdbx_description
1 polymer ?
#
loop_
_entity_poly.entity_id
_entity_poly.type
_entity_poly.pdbx_seq_one_letter_code
_entity_poly.pdbx_strand_id
1 'polypeptide(L)'
;MGDFNIIRSDEERVGGRARPPLAIEDFNDCINNCGLMDLPLVDRQLSWCNGQQGLARSWAKLDRIVINSDFGLTHGQATARLLSRRMSDHSPILLNLASEGGRLVGKLKRLKQKLRQWNREVFGRVDRVIKELEERLEQYEEALLASYSEDIEEEFLITKAELEIWYKREDTRLAQQAKQTWQEEGDQNTKFFQR
;
A
#
# COMPACT_ATOMS: atom_id res chain seq x y z
N MET A 1 -10.22 16.36 -9.18
CA MET A 1 -9.10 16.55 -8.23
C MET A 1 -7.87 16.88 -9.03
N GLY A 2 -7.03 17.82 -8.58
CA GLY A 2 -5.76 18.10 -9.23
C GLY A 2 -5.04 19.31 -8.63
N ASP A 3 -3.84 19.55 -9.13
CA ASP A 3 -3.07 20.78 -8.93
C ASP A 3 -3.49 21.80 -9.99
N PHE A 4 -4.13 22.89 -9.55
CA PHE A 4 -4.61 23.96 -10.43
C PHE A 4 -3.63 25.12 -10.51
N ASN A 5 -2.56 25.12 -9.70
CA ASN A 5 -1.60 26.21 -9.60
C ASN A 5 -2.20 27.61 -9.36
N ILE A 6 -3.43 27.68 -8.81
CA ILE A 6 -4.15 28.94 -8.58
C ILE A 6 -4.93 28.94 -7.26
N ILE A 7 -4.92 30.10 -6.60
CA ILE A 7 -5.71 30.40 -5.40
C ILE A 7 -7.06 31.01 -5.81
N ARG A 8 -8.12 30.75 -5.04
CA ARG A 8 -9.47 31.31 -5.24
C ARG A 8 -9.69 32.62 -4.50
N SER A 9 -8.86 32.89 -3.49
CA SER A 9 -8.84 34.14 -2.74
C SER A 9 -7.47 34.35 -2.09
N ASP A 10 -7.16 35.57 -1.65
CA ASP A 10 -5.84 35.89 -1.06
C ASP A 10 -5.64 35.23 0.31
N GLU A 11 -6.72 34.85 0.99
CA GLU A 11 -6.70 34.10 2.25
C GLU A 11 -6.16 32.68 2.08
N GLU A 12 -6.12 32.16 0.84
CA GLU A 12 -5.57 30.84 0.53
C GLU A 12 -4.04 30.85 0.32
N ARG A 13 -3.36 31.91 0.75
CA ARG A 13 -1.90 31.98 0.83
C ARG A 13 -1.41 32.59 2.13
N VAL A 14 -0.17 32.27 2.49
CA VAL A 14 0.58 32.93 3.56
C VAL A 14 1.96 33.26 3.01
N GLY A 15 2.34 34.54 3.08
CA GLY A 15 3.56 35.04 2.45
C GLY A 15 3.46 35.09 0.91
N GLY A 16 4.61 35.26 0.27
CA GLY A 16 4.70 35.36 -1.19
C GLY A 16 4.08 36.64 -1.77
N ARG A 17 4.11 36.75 -3.10
CA ARG A 17 3.48 37.86 -3.82
C ARG A 17 1.98 37.59 -4.02
N ALA A 18 1.20 38.67 -4.01
CA ALA A 18 -0.20 38.60 -4.42
C ALA A 18 -0.32 38.05 -5.84
N ARG A 19 -1.38 37.29 -6.10
CA ARG A 19 -1.66 36.75 -7.43
C ARG A 19 -2.51 37.76 -8.22
N PRO A 20 -2.43 37.78 -9.57
CA PRO A 20 -3.24 38.68 -10.38
C PRO A 20 -4.74 38.44 -10.13
N PRO A 21 -5.52 39.47 -9.73
CA PRO A 21 -6.94 39.32 -9.42
C PRO A 21 -7.76 38.73 -10.57
N LEU A 22 -7.47 39.13 -11.81
CA LEU A 22 -8.14 38.62 -13.02
C LEU A 22 -8.01 37.09 -13.15
N ALA A 23 -6.84 36.52 -12.86
CA ALA A 23 -6.65 35.08 -12.95
C ALA A 23 -7.48 34.33 -11.89
N ILE A 24 -7.60 34.91 -10.69
CA ILE A 24 -8.44 34.36 -9.62
C ILE A 24 -9.91 34.41 -10.02
N GLU A 25 -10.36 35.52 -10.61
CA GLU A 25 -11.71 35.73 -11.10
C GLU A 25 -12.05 34.75 -12.23
N ASP A 26 -11.21 34.66 -13.26
CA ASP A 26 -11.37 33.72 -14.38
C ASP A 26 -11.51 32.26 -13.89
N PHE A 27 -10.71 31.88 -12.89
CA PHE A 27 -10.78 30.54 -12.31
C PHE A 27 -12.08 30.32 -11.52
N ASN A 28 -12.49 31.30 -10.71
CA ASN A 28 -13.75 31.23 -9.96
C ASN A 28 -14.96 31.15 -10.90
N ASP A 29 -14.97 31.96 -11.97
CA ASP A 29 -16.02 31.95 -12.99
C ASP A 29 -16.07 30.62 -13.73
N CYS A 30 -14.92 30.05 -14.09
CA CYS A 30 -14.87 28.72 -14.70
C CYS A 30 -15.51 27.65 -13.80
N ILE A 31 -15.14 27.64 -12.50
CA ILE A 31 -15.72 26.70 -11.52
C ILE A 31 -17.23 26.90 -11.40
N ASN A 32 -17.69 28.15 -11.27
CA ASN A 32 -19.09 28.48 -11.10
C ASN A 32 -19.92 28.15 -12.35
N ASN A 33 -19.43 28.52 -13.54
CA ASN A 33 -20.09 28.27 -14.82
C ASN A 33 -20.18 26.77 -15.15
N CYS A 34 -19.23 25.96 -14.65
CA CYS A 34 -19.29 24.51 -14.76
C CYS A 34 -20.21 23.85 -13.72
N GLY A 35 -20.84 24.61 -12.81
CA GLY A 35 -21.65 24.06 -11.72
C GLY A 35 -20.82 23.25 -10.72
N LEU A 36 -19.55 23.60 -10.55
CA LEU A 36 -18.62 22.93 -9.66
C LEU A 36 -18.47 23.70 -8.35
N MET A 37 -18.12 22.97 -7.29
CA MET A 37 -17.82 23.52 -5.97
C MET A 37 -16.55 22.89 -5.42
N ASP A 38 -15.79 23.64 -4.62
CA ASP A 38 -14.58 23.13 -3.97
C ASP A 38 -14.98 22.36 -2.71
N LEU A 39 -14.57 21.10 -2.62
CA LEU A 39 -14.79 20.27 -1.44
C LEU A 39 -13.81 20.71 -0.35
N PRO A 40 -14.30 21.21 0.80
CA PRO A 40 -13.44 21.77 1.84
C PRO A 40 -12.50 20.73 2.45
N LEU A 41 -11.29 21.16 2.78
CA LEU A 41 -10.33 20.37 3.53
C LEU A 41 -10.63 20.48 5.03
N VAL A 42 -10.64 19.37 5.75
CA VAL A 42 -11.11 19.33 7.16
C VAL A 42 -10.13 20.00 8.14
N ASP A 43 -8.82 19.81 7.95
CA ASP A 43 -7.82 20.26 8.93
C ASP A 43 -6.93 21.38 8.35
N ARG A 44 -5.97 20.98 7.50
CA ARG A 44 -5.01 21.89 6.87
C ARG A 44 -5.54 22.33 5.52
N GLN A 45 -5.40 23.63 5.22
CA GLN A 45 -5.87 24.22 3.97
C GLN A 45 -4.77 24.38 2.91
N LEU A 46 -3.52 24.56 3.32
CA LEU A 46 -2.43 24.92 2.40
C LEU A 46 -1.68 23.66 1.91
N SER A 47 -1.93 23.29 0.65
CA SER A 47 -1.34 22.10 0.02
C SER A 47 0.14 22.29 -0.30
N TRP A 48 0.55 23.50 -0.68
CA TRP A 48 1.90 23.79 -1.19
C TRP A 48 2.76 24.65 -0.24
N CYS A 49 4.08 24.47 -0.29
CA CYS A 49 5.09 25.26 0.43
C CYS A 49 6.39 25.36 -0.37
N ASN A 50 6.92 26.57 -0.57
CA ASN A 50 8.13 26.82 -1.39
C ASN A 50 9.46 26.32 -0.80
N GLY A 51 9.44 25.64 0.35
CA GLY A 51 10.63 25.10 1.03
C GLY A 51 11.61 26.13 1.62
N GLN A 52 11.38 27.43 1.45
CA GLN A 52 12.28 28.49 1.93
C GLN A 52 12.19 28.68 3.46
N GLN A 53 13.04 29.56 4.03
CA GLN A 53 13.06 29.85 5.47
C GLN A 53 12.74 31.32 5.76
N GLY A 54 12.34 31.60 7.01
CA GLY A 54 12.05 32.97 7.47
C GLY A 54 10.96 33.66 6.65
N LEU A 55 11.14 34.97 6.41
CA LEU A 55 10.21 35.81 5.63
C LEU A 55 10.08 35.40 4.16
N ALA A 56 11.01 34.58 3.63
CA ALA A 56 10.94 34.07 2.27
C ALA A 56 10.01 32.83 2.17
N ARG A 57 9.61 32.22 3.28
CA ARG A 57 8.72 31.06 3.28
C ARG A 57 7.32 31.46 2.84
N SER A 58 6.78 30.73 1.88
CA SER A 58 5.46 30.98 1.32
C SER A 58 4.66 29.68 1.23
N TRP A 59 3.35 29.77 1.48
CA TRP A 59 2.41 28.67 1.42
C TRP A 59 1.18 29.06 0.61
N ALA A 60 0.57 28.10 -0.07
CA ALA A 60 -0.65 28.31 -0.83
C ALA A 60 -1.51 27.04 -0.91
N LYS A 61 -2.81 27.19 -1.16
CA LYS A 61 -3.70 26.10 -1.56
C LYS A 61 -3.78 26.04 -3.08
N LEU A 62 -3.06 25.09 -3.69
CA LEU A 62 -2.99 24.91 -5.15
C LEU A 62 -3.70 23.63 -5.61
N ASP A 63 -3.77 22.63 -4.73
CA ASP A 63 -4.42 21.35 -4.99
C ASP A 63 -5.88 21.38 -4.47
N ARG A 64 -6.82 20.91 -5.30
CA ARG A 64 -8.26 20.96 -4.98
C ARG A 64 -9.00 19.70 -5.41
N ILE A 65 -10.10 19.44 -4.71
CA ILE A 65 -11.13 18.51 -5.16
C ILE A 65 -12.36 19.33 -5.50
N VAL A 66 -12.59 19.53 -6.79
CA VAL A 66 -13.81 20.15 -7.29
C VAL A 66 -14.85 19.06 -7.58
N ILE A 67 -16.09 19.28 -7.14
CA ILE A 67 -17.20 18.34 -7.24
C ILE A 67 -18.42 19.03 -7.86
N ASN A 68 -19.30 18.29 -8.52
CA ASN A 68 -20.58 18.81 -8.98
C ASN A 68 -21.70 18.54 -7.95
N SER A 69 -22.91 19.05 -8.20
CA SER A 69 -24.09 18.84 -7.36
C SER A 69 -24.40 17.35 -7.14
N ASP A 70 -24.33 16.55 -8.20
CA ASP A 70 -24.68 15.12 -8.15
C ASP A 70 -23.75 14.34 -7.23
N PHE A 71 -22.45 14.65 -7.28
CA PHE A 71 -21.47 14.09 -6.36
C PHE A 71 -21.78 14.50 -4.92
N GLY A 72 -22.10 15.78 -4.67
CA GLY A 72 -22.49 16.27 -3.34
C GLY A 72 -23.72 15.57 -2.78
N LEU A 73 -24.71 15.23 -3.62
CA LEU A 73 -25.90 14.50 -3.21
C LEU A 73 -25.62 13.01 -2.95
N THR A 74 -24.83 12.37 -3.80
CA THR A 74 -24.54 10.93 -3.71
C THR A 74 -23.49 10.59 -2.65
N HIS A 75 -22.58 11.51 -2.36
CA HIS A 75 -21.47 11.34 -1.42
C HIS A 75 -21.42 12.48 -0.41
N GLY A 76 -22.58 12.90 0.14
CA GLY A 76 -22.69 14.06 1.04
C GLY A 76 -21.89 13.98 2.34
N GLN A 77 -21.35 12.82 2.69
CA GLN A 77 -20.44 12.60 3.81
C GLN A 77 -18.96 12.50 3.38
N ALA A 78 -18.64 12.82 2.12
CA ALA A 78 -17.27 12.83 1.63
C ALA A 78 -16.43 13.88 2.37
N THR A 79 -15.22 13.51 2.77
CA THR A 79 -14.27 14.40 3.45
C THR A 79 -12.93 14.39 2.74
N ALA A 80 -12.25 15.54 2.74
CA ALA A 80 -10.93 15.68 2.16
C ALA A 80 -9.94 16.18 3.23
N ARG A 81 -8.73 15.63 3.26
CA ARG A 81 -7.67 16.10 4.18
C ARG A 81 -6.30 16.01 3.55
N LEU A 82 -5.41 16.93 3.94
CA LEU A 82 -4.01 16.89 3.52
C LEU A 82 -3.22 15.87 4.35
N LEU A 83 -2.40 15.06 3.67
CA LEU A 83 -1.40 14.18 4.28
C LEU A 83 -0.06 14.92 4.45
N SER A 84 0.80 14.42 5.33
CA SER A 84 2.09 15.07 5.61
C SER A 84 2.98 15.12 4.37
N ARG A 85 3.52 16.31 4.05
CA ARG A 85 4.58 16.47 3.06
C ARG A 85 5.81 15.72 3.54
N ARG A 86 6.35 14.80 2.73
CA ARG A 86 7.61 14.09 3.03
C ARG A 86 8.76 14.64 2.21
N MET A 87 8.62 14.60 0.88
CA MET A 87 9.70 14.95 -0.06
C MET A 87 9.27 15.93 -1.18
N SER A 88 7.98 16.29 -1.23
CA SER A 88 7.45 17.26 -2.19
C SER A 88 7.08 18.55 -1.47
N ASP A 89 7.14 19.65 -2.21
CA ASP A 89 6.55 20.95 -1.87
C ASP A 89 5.01 20.91 -1.81
N HIS A 90 4.37 19.90 -2.42
CA HIS A 90 2.93 19.63 -2.33
C HIS A 90 2.59 18.57 -1.28
N SER A 91 1.43 18.74 -0.64
CA SER A 91 0.83 17.80 0.31
C SER A 91 -0.23 16.97 -0.43
N PRO A 92 -0.14 15.63 -0.42
CA PRO A 92 -1.17 14.79 -1.01
C PRO A 92 -2.54 15.03 -0.35
N ILE A 93 -3.62 15.04 -1.14
CA ILE A 93 -4.99 15.10 -0.61
C ILE A 93 -5.57 13.68 -0.54
N LEU A 94 -6.06 13.29 0.64
CA LEU A 94 -6.84 12.07 0.84
C LEU A 94 -8.34 12.40 0.79
N LEU A 95 -9.02 11.91 -0.26
CA LEU A 95 -10.48 11.90 -0.36
C LEU A 95 -11.03 10.65 0.31
N ASN A 96 -11.96 10.83 1.23
CA ASN A 96 -12.67 9.76 1.92
C ASN A 96 -14.15 9.83 1.54
N LEU A 97 -14.61 8.86 0.77
CA LEU A 97 -16.02 8.71 0.40
C LEU A 97 -16.70 7.89 1.48
N ALA A 98 -17.53 8.53 2.29
CA ALA A 98 -18.33 7.82 3.25
C ALA A 98 -19.37 6.95 2.51
N SER A 99 -19.27 5.64 2.77
CA SER A 99 -20.06 4.52 2.25
C SER A 99 -19.65 3.95 0.88
N GLU A 100 -18.66 3.04 0.94
CA GLU A 100 -18.51 1.80 0.14
C GLU A 100 -17.32 0.97 0.71
N GLY A 101 -16.40 1.62 1.43
CA GLY A 101 -15.28 0.97 2.11
C GLY A 101 -15.67 -0.15 3.08
N GLY A 102 -16.80 -0.04 3.80
CA GLY A 102 -17.25 -1.10 4.72
C GLY A 102 -17.61 -2.42 4.01
N ARG A 103 -18.23 -2.33 2.82
CA ARG A 103 -18.63 -3.51 2.04
C ARG A 103 -17.42 -4.15 1.37
N LEU A 104 -16.51 -3.35 0.80
CA LEU A 104 -15.25 -3.83 0.23
C LEU A 104 -14.33 -4.42 1.31
N VAL A 105 -14.15 -3.75 2.45
CA VAL A 105 -13.39 -4.26 3.61
C VAL A 105 -14.01 -5.56 4.12
N GLY A 106 -15.35 -5.65 4.18
CA GLY A 106 -16.05 -6.89 4.50
C GLY A 106 -15.78 -8.03 3.50
N LYS A 107 -15.80 -7.73 2.19
CA LYS A 107 -15.47 -8.69 1.13
C LYS A 107 -14.00 -9.12 1.19
N LEU A 108 -13.07 -8.19 1.39
CA LEU A 108 -11.63 -8.45 1.53
C LEU A 108 -11.32 -9.26 2.79
N LYS A 109 -11.99 -9.01 3.92
CA LYS A 109 -11.86 -9.82 5.14
C LYS A 109 -12.30 -11.27 4.91
N ARG A 110 -13.45 -11.47 4.23
CA ARG A 110 -13.93 -12.82 3.86
C ARG A 110 -12.98 -13.51 2.88
N LEU A 111 -12.49 -12.79 1.87
CA LEU A 111 -11.51 -13.31 0.92
C LEU A 111 -10.22 -13.71 1.62
N LYS A 112 -9.68 -12.88 2.52
CA LYS A 112 -8.49 -13.18 3.33
C LYS A 112 -8.65 -14.47 4.14
N GLN A 113 -9.83 -14.70 4.73
CA GLN A 113 -10.10 -15.96 5.46
C GLN A 113 -10.09 -17.16 4.52
N LYS A 114 -10.72 -17.06 3.34
CA LYS A 114 -10.71 -18.13 2.34
C LYS A 114 -9.33 -18.42 1.78
N LEU A 115 -8.53 -17.39 1.51
CA LEU A 115 -7.14 -17.54 1.07
C LEU A 115 -6.27 -18.19 2.16
N ARG A 116 -6.48 -17.87 3.44
CA ARG A 116 -5.79 -18.55 4.56
C ARG A 116 -6.17 -20.03 4.66
N GLN A 117 -7.44 -20.35 4.51
CA GLN A 117 -7.93 -21.73 4.50
C GLN A 117 -7.30 -22.50 3.33
N TRP A 118 -7.41 -21.97 2.11
CA TRP A 118 -6.81 -22.55 0.91
C TRP A 118 -5.30 -22.74 1.05
N ASN A 119 -4.59 -21.73 1.60
CA ASN A 119 -3.16 -21.83 1.82
C ASN A 119 -2.79 -23.00 2.76
N ARG A 120 -3.57 -23.20 3.82
CA ARG A 120 -3.38 -24.34 4.73
C ARG A 120 -3.69 -25.69 4.07
N GLU A 121 -4.75 -25.75 3.27
CA GLU A 121 -5.20 -26.99 2.61
C GLU A 121 -4.28 -27.42 1.46
N VAL A 122 -3.70 -26.46 0.74
CA VAL A 122 -2.85 -26.68 -0.43
C VAL A 122 -1.36 -26.73 -0.06
N PHE A 123 -0.87 -25.75 0.70
CA PHE A 123 0.56 -25.62 1.02
C PHE A 123 0.93 -26.07 2.42
N GLY A 124 -0.02 -26.09 3.38
CA GLY A 124 0.22 -26.65 4.72
C GLY A 124 0.49 -28.17 4.73
N ARG A 125 0.41 -28.82 3.56
CA ARG A 125 0.90 -30.19 3.35
C ARG A 125 2.41 -30.26 3.19
N VAL A 126 3.05 -29.21 2.64
CA VAL A 126 4.51 -29.18 2.42
C VAL A 126 5.24 -29.35 3.74
N ASP A 127 4.91 -28.54 4.75
CA ASP A 127 5.53 -28.63 6.08
C ASP A 127 5.30 -29.99 6.75
N ARG A 128 4.11 -30.60 6.55
CA ARG A 128 3.79 -31.94 7.10
C ARG A 128 4.59 -33.03 6.42
N VAL A 129 4.67 -32.98 5.09
CA VAL A 129 5.39 -33.98 4.30
C VAL A 129 6.90 -33.89 4.55
N ILE A 130 7.45 -32.68 4.69
CA ILE A 130 8.85 -32.48 5.11
C ILE A 130 9.08 -33.16 6.47
N LYS A 131 8.25 -32.87 7.47
CA LYS A 131 8.39 -33.47 8.81
C LYS A 131 8.27 -34.99 8.80
N GLU A 132 7.31 -35.54 8.04
CA GLU A 132 7.13 -36.99 7.89
C GLU A 132 8.34 -37.67 7.21
N LEU A 133 8.94 -37.01 6.21
CA LEU A 133 10.14 -37.52 5.54
C LEU A 133 11.39 -37.43 6.44
N GLU A 134 11.53 -36.37 7.23
CA GLU A 134 12.60 -36.23 8.23
C GLU A 134 12.50 -37.33 9.30
N GLU A 135 11.30 -37.56 9.86
CA GLU A 135 11.07 -38.62 10.85
C GLU A 135 11.37 -40.02 10.27
N ARG A 136 11.05 -40.26 8.99
CA ARG A 136 11.41 -41.52 8.30
C ARG A 136 12.90 -41.68 8.12
N LEU A 137 13.63 -40.61 7.78
CA LEU A 137 15.10 -40.66 7.68
C LEU A 137 15.74 -40.98 9.03
N GLU A 138 15.27 -40.37 10.13
CA GLU A 138 15.73 -40.70 11.48
C GLU A 138 15.53 -42.19 11.80
N GLN A 139 14.36 -42.74 11.48
CA GLN A 139 14.06 -44.17 11.68
C GLN A 139 14.99 -45.09 10.87
N TYR A 140 15.27 -44.75 9.62
CA TYR A 140 16.18 -45.53 8.78
C TYR A 140 17.64 -45.43 9.25
N GLU A 141 18.10 -44.25 9.67
CA GLU A 141 19.44 -44.09 10.25
C GLU A 141 19.62 -44.91 11.53
N GLU A 142 18.63 -44.87 12.43
CA GLU A 142 18.64 -45.70 13.65
C GLU A 142 18.69 -47.20 13.32
N ALA A 143 17.92 -47.64 12.32
CA ALA A 143 17.88 -49.03 11.89
C ALA A 143 19.23 -49.47 11.27
N LEU A 144 19.84 -48.65 10.41
CA LEU A 144 21.14 -48.92 9.81
C LEU A 144 22.28 -48.94 10.84
N LEU A 145 22.21 -48.09 11.86
CA LEU A 145 23.15 -48.09 13.00
C LEU A 145 23.02 -49.36 13.85
N ALA A 146 21.80 -49.86 14.04
CA ALA A 146 21.55 -51.08 14.80
C ALA A 146 22.02 -52.33 14.03
N SER A 147 21.72 -52.40 12.74
CA SER A 147 22.18 -53.46 11.84
C SER A 147 22.09 -53.00 10.40
N TYR A 148 23.22 -53.04 9.70
CA TYR A 148 23.26 -52.67 8.29
C TYR A 148 22.37 -53.61 7.44
N SER A 149 21.55 -53.00 6.59
CA SER A 149 20.71 -53.68 5.59
C SER A 149 20.73 -52.89 4.29
N GLU A 150 21.10 -53.55 3.19
CA GLU A 150 21.16 -52.94 1.86
C GLU A 150 19.77 -52.43 1.41
N ASP A 151 18.70 -53.15 1.76
CA ASP A 151 17.32 -52.76 1.47
C ASP A 151 16.91 -51.47 2.22
N ILE A 152 17.38 -51.29 3.46
CA ILE A 152 17.09 -50.09 4.26
C ILE A 152 17.89 -48.88 3.75
N GLU A 153 19.14 -49.11 3.32
CA GLU A 153 19.98 -48.08 2.71
C GLU A 153 19.35 -47.55 1.41
N GLU A 154 18.76 -48.42 0.58
CA GLU A 154 18.06 -48.02 -0.64
C GLU A 154 16.84 -47.13 -0.33
N GLU A 155 15.98 -47.55 0.61
CA GLU A 155 14.81 -46.77 1.06
C GLU A 155 15.21 -45.43 1.69
N PHE A 156 16.33 -45.39 2.43
CA PHE A 156 16.89 -44.17 2.99
C PHE A 156 17.28 -43.18 1.88
N LEU A 157 18.01 -43.63 0.85
CA LEU A 157 18.44 -42.78 -0.25
C LEU A 157 17.26 -42.25 -1.08
N ILE A 158 16.23 -43.07 -1.31
CA ILE A 158 14.99 -42.65 -1.98
C ILE A 158 14.27 -41.56 -1.17
N THR A 159 14.08 -41.80 0.13
CA THR A 159 13.40 -40.86 1.04
C THR A 159 14.17 -39.53 1.13
N LYS A 160 15.51 -39.59 1.14
CA LYS A 160 16.39 -38.41 1.15
C LYS A 160 16.27 -37.59 -0.13
N ALA A 161 16.23 -38.26 -1.28
CA ALA A 161 16.02 -37.59 -2.57
C ALA A 161 14.62 -36.93 -2.66
N GLU A 162 13.60 -37.57 -2.09
CA GLU A 162 12.26 -37.01 -2.02
C GLU A 162 12.22 -35.75 -1.13
N LEU A 163 12.87 -35.79 0.05
CA LEU A 163 12.95 -34.65 0.96
C LEU A 163 13.61 -33.42 0.31
N GLU A 164 14.68 -33.61 -0.46
CA GLU A 164 15.33 -32.55 -1.23
C GLU A 164 14.39 -31.87 -2.25
N ILE A 165 13.50 -32.65 -2.88
CA ILE A 165 12.50 -32.11 -3.80
C ILE A 165 11.49 -31.23 -3.04
N TRP A 166 11.08 -31.66 -1.85
CA TRP A 166 10.16 -30.90 -1.01
C TRP A 166 10.79 -29.63 -0.45
N TYR A 167 12.06 -29.66 -0.05
CA TYR A 167 12.80 -28.46 0.36
C TYR A 167 12.91 -27.43 -0.76
N LYS A 168 13.22 -27.84 -1.99
CA LYS A 168 13.25 -26.91 -3.15
C LYS A 168 11.89 -26.26 -3.43
N ARG A 169 10.79 -26.99 -3.22
CA ARG A 169 9.44 -26.44 -3.36
C ARG A 169 9.17 -25.38 -2.28
N GLU A 170 9.61 -25.65 -1.05
CA GLU A 170 9.49 -24.72 0.07
C GLU A 170 10.34 -23.45 -0.14
N ASP A 171 11.58 -23.59 -0.60
CA ASP A 171 12.45 -22.45 -0.94
C ASP A 171 11.82 -21.56 -2.01
N THR A 172 11.22 -22.15 -3.03
CA THR A 172 10.52 -21.40 -4.09
C THR A 172 9.34 -20.61 -3.51
N ARG A 173 8.61 -21.21 -2.55
CA ARG A 173 7.50 -20.55 -1.84
C ARG A 173 8.00 -19.38 -1.00
N LEU A 174 9.05 -19.59 -0.21
CA LEU A 174 9.65 -18.57 0.65
C LEU A 174 10.23 -17.42 -0.17
N ALA A 175 10.87 -17.70 -1.31
CA ALA A 175 11.36 -16.68 -2.24
C ALA A 175 10.23 -15.80 -2.80
N GLN A 176 9.09 -16.39 -3.14
CA GLN A 176 7.92 -15.61 -3.59
C GLN A 176 7.34 -14.73 -2.48
N GLN A 177 7.26 -15.26 -1.26
CA GLN A 177 6.81 -14.48 -0.10
C GLN A 177 7.79 -13.34 0.22
N ALA A 178 9.09 -13.60 0.26
CA ALA A 178 10.12 -12.60 0.49
C ALA A 178 10.10 -11.50 -0.58
N LYS A 179 9.88 -11.84 -1.86
CA LYS A 179 9.73 -10.87 -2.95
C LYS A 179 8.53 -9.94 -2.72
N GLN A 180 7.41 -10.49 -2.27
CA GLN A 180 6.22 -9.71 -1.95
C GLN A 180 6.48 -8.78 -0.74
N THR A 181 7.09 -9.30 0.32
CA THR A 181 7.49 -8.51 1.49
C THR A 181 8.47 -7.40 1.12
N TRP A 182 9.46 -7.68 0.27
CA TRP A 182 10.42 -6.68 -0.18
C TRP A 182 9.80 -5.58 -1.04
N GLN A 183 8.76 -5.88 -1.83
CA GLN A 183 7.99 -4.85 -2.53
C GLN A 183 7.22 -3.95 -1.55
N GLU A 184 6.67 -4.52 -0.48
CA GLU A 184 5.94 -3.76 0.55
C GLU A 184 6.88 -2.93 1.45
N GLU A 185 8.04 -3.48 1.81
CA GLU A 185 9.03 -2.83 2.70
C GLU A 185 10.02 -1.93 1.95
N GLY A 186 10.35 -2.23 0.70
CA GLY A 186 11.19 -1.40 -0.17
C GLY A 186 10.56 -0.04 -0.45
N ASP A 187 9.23 0.01 -0.56
CA ASP A 187 8.46 1.25 -0.69
C ASP A 187 8.48 2.08 0.63
N GLN A 188 8.69 1.41 1.77
CA GLN A 188 8.84 2.06 3.08
C GLN A 188 10.27 2.49 3.41
N ASN A 189 11.27 2.01 2.68
CA ASN A 189 12.69 2.23 2.98
C ASN A 189 13.39 3.11 1.94
N THR A 190 12.86 4.31 1.72
CA THR A 190 13.46 5.35 0.85
C THR A 190 14.78 5.93 1.36
N LYS A 191 15.25 5.53 2.56
CA LYS A 191 16.53 5.98 3.12
C LYS A 191 17.76 5.29 2.52
N PHE A 192 17.60 4.18 1.80
CA PHE A 192 18.73 3.47 1.20
C PHE A 192 19.23 4.12 -0.10
N PHE A 193 18.41 4.95 -0.75
CA PHE A 193 18.72 5.55 -2.06
C PHE A 193 19.02 7.05 -2.02
N GLN A 194 19.27 7.61 -0.84
CA GLN A 194 19.69 9.01 -0.70
C GLN A 194 21.12 9.04 -0.14
N ARG A 195 22.09 9.15 -1.05
CA ARG A 195 23.44 9.68 -0.78
C ARG A 195 23.52 11.11 -1.29
#